data_AF-I3EH40-F1
#
_entry.id   AF-I3EH40-F1
#
_cell.length_a   1.000
_cell.length_b   1.000
_cell.length_c   1.000
_cell.angle_alpha   90.00
_cell.angle_beta   90.00
_cell.angle_gamma   90.00
#
_symmetry.space_group_name_H-M   'P 1'
#
loop_
_entity.id
_entity.type
_entity.pdbx_description
1 polymer ?
#
loop_
_entity_poly.entity_id
_entity_poly.type
_entity_poly.pdbx_seq_one_letter_code
_entity_poly.pdbx_strand_id
1 'polypeptide(L)'
;MHYTGALIAVDTNILMGKLQIIRHLSFLIEDVNISFFIPCTVIRELDALKVHNPSARAAILFLEQENARENCKIFIEPAIIEKGDTNDDSIVISCKNNKILLLLSDDTALRLKANNANFGMHSMSVENKTASALYTEIINFFQISFMECEMKDDHVGTIKKNTACVASAVYYKKVLPIMKRELGEDMLQFYLPPGLDQSLSSLLKYVAKNHHLFTGYLSKSSISIISQFASKKVDEDDLRTILDIFNVSFP
;
A
#
# COMPACT_ATOMS: atom_id res chain seq x y z
N MET A 1 0.39 20.00 8.28
CA MET A 1 1.12 19.06 7.40
C MET A 1 0.18 18.71 6.26
N HIS A 2 0.61 18.87 5.00
CA HIS A 2 -0.15 18.42 3.84
C HIS A 2 0.29 16.99 3.53
N TYR A 3 -0.58 16.02 3.78
CA TYR A 3 -0.39 14.65 3.28
C TYR A 3 -0.71 14.65 1.78
N THR A 4 0.22 14.13 0.94
CA THR A 4 0.12 14.15 -0.53
C THR A 4 -0.48 12.87 -1.12
N GLY A 5 -0.95 11.94 -0.28
CA GLY A 5 -1.61 10.70 -0.70
C GLY A 5 -3.14 10.73 -0.59
N ALA A 6 -3.75 9.67 -1.11
CA ALA A 6 -5.18 9.43 -0.92
C ALA A 6 -5.45 9.00 0.53
N LEU A 7 -6.50 9.57 1.12
CA LEU A 7 -6.89 9.24 2.48
C LEU A 7 -8.20 8.46 2.47
N ILE A 8 -8.30 7.47 3.35
CA ILE A 8 -9.47 6.63 3.54
C ILE A 8 -9.93 6.77 4.99
N ALA A 9 -11.11 7.33 5.19
CA ALA A 9 -11.69 7.41 6.52
C ALA A 9 -12.20 6.03 6.98
N VAL A 10 -12.08 5.77 8.27
CA VAL A 10 -12.68 4.61 8.95
C VAL A 10 -13.45 5.11 10.17
N ASP A 11 -14.62 4.51 10.41
CA ASP A 11 -15.43 4.80 11.60
C ASP A 11 -15.05 3.93 12.82
N THR A 12 -15.66 4.25 13.96
CA THR A 12 -15.45 3.54 15.23
C THR A 12 -15.83 2.05 15.13
N ASN A 13 -16.93 1.73 14.44
CA ASN A 13 -17.47 0.37 14.36
C ASN A 13 -16.58 -0.55 13.51
N ILE A 14 -16.00 -0.04 12.42
CA ILE A 14 -15.03 -0.75 11.60
C ILE A 14 -13.77 -1.04 12.41
N LEU A 15 -13.25 -0.05 13.15
CA LEU A 15 -12.06 -0.25 13.99
C LEU A 15 -12.30 -1.27 15.12
N MET A 16 -13.50 -1.31 15.71
CA MET A 16 -13.81 -2.29 16.76
C MET A 16 -14.18 -3.67 16.22
N GLY A 17 -14.96 -3.74 15.14
CA GLY A 17 -15.55 -4.99 14.63
C GLY A 17 -14.74 -5.67 13.52
N LYS A 18 -13.92 -4.92 12.78
CA LYS A 18 -13.18 -5.39 11.60
C LYS A 18 -11.67 -5.12 11.71
N LEU A 19 -11.14 -4.96 12.92
CA LEU A 19 -9.74 -4.58 13.17
C LEU A 19 -8.71 -5.45 12.43
N GLN A 20 -8.95 -6.76 12.32
CA GLN A 20 -8.03 -7.68 11.62
C GLN A 20 -7.97 -7.40 10.12
N ILE A 21 -9.10 -7.02 9.51
CA ILE A 21 -9.16 -6.64 8.10
C ILE A 21 -8.38 -5.34 7.91
N ILE A 22 -8.58 -4.35 8.78
CA ILE A 22 -7.86 -3.06 8.73
C ILE A 22 -6.36 -3.24 8.93
N ARG A 23 -5.95 -4.10 9.87
CA ARG A 23 -4.53 -4.46 10.09
C ARG A 23 -3.89 -5.10 8.86
N HIS A 24 -4.57 -6.04 8.22
CA HIS A 24 -4.03 -6.67 7.02
C HIS A 24 -4.04 -5.69 5.84
N LEU A 25 -5.07 -4.84 5.74
CA LEU A 25 -5.14 -3.81 4.72
C LEU A 25 -4.04 -2.75 4.89
N SER A 26 -3.67 -2.37 6.13
CA SER A 26 -2.56 -1.44 6.39
C SER A 26 -1.22 -1.97 5.87
N PHE A 27 -1.02 -3.29 5.95
CA PHE A 27 0.12 -3.97 5.33
C PHE A 27 0.05 -3.96 3.79
N LEU A 28 -1.11 -4.24 3.20
CA LEU A 28 -1.27 -4.26 1.73
C LEU A 28 -1.09 -2.87 1.08
N ILE A 29 -1.43 -1.79 1.78
CA ILE A 29 -1.24 -0.42 1.29
C ILE A 29 0.14 0.17 1.67
N GLU A 30 1.05 -0.61 2.25
CA GLU A 30 2.35 -0.12 2.75
C GLU A 30 3.17 0.58 1.65
N ASP A 31 3.15 0.03 0.43
CA ASP A 31 3.87 0.57 -0.73
C ASP A 31 3.03 1.51 -1.61
N VAL A 32 1.79 1.79 -1.20
CA VAL A 32 0.84 2.61 -1.95
C VAL A 32 0.69 3.98 -1.28
N ASN A 33 0.47 5.05 -2.07
CA ASN A 33 0.23 6.39 -1.55
C ASN A 33 -1.22 6.56 -1.02
N ILE A 34 -1.63 5.61 -0.17
CA ILE A 34 -2.90 5.60 0.55
C ILE A 34 -2.58 5.55 2.05
N SER A 35 -3.38 6.23 2.86
CA SER A 35 -3.34 6.10 4.32
C SER A 35 -4.74 6.14 4.91
N PHE A 36 -4.89 5.52 6.07
CA PHE A 36 -6.11 5.62 6.86
C PHE A 36 -6.16 6.98 7.54
N PHE A 37 -7.29 7.63 7.41
CA PHE A 37 -7.63 8.84 8.13
C PHE A 37 -8.55 8.48 9.29
N ILE A 38 -8.17 8.89 10.51
CA ILE A 38 -8.97 8.66 11.71
C ILE A 38 -9.51 10.02 12.18
N PRO A 39 -10.82 10.29 12.03
CA PRO A 39 -11.44 11.50 12.56
C PRO A 39 -11.23 11.59 14.08
N CYS A 40 -11.06 12.80 14.61
CA CYS A 40 -10.84 13.00 16.05
C CYS A 40 -12.08 12.54 16.87
N THR A 41 -13.28 12.65 16.29
CA THR A 41 -14.52 12.11 16.87
C THR A 41 -14.44 10.59 17.12
N VAL A 42 -13.83 9.84 16.19
CA VAL A 42 -13.64 8.38 16.32
C VAL A 42 -12.67 8.07 17.46
N ILE A 43 -11.57 8.81 17.58
CA ILE A 43 -10.62 8.66 18.69
C ILE A 43 -11.30 8.90 20.04
N ARG A 44 -12.07 9.99 20.16
CA ARG A 44 -12.80 10.33 21.41
C ARG A 44 -13.81 9.26 21.78
N GLU A 45 -14.51 8.70 20.81
CA GLU A 45 -15.47 7.64 21.04
C GLU A 45 -14.77 6.34 21.50
N LEU A 46 -13.68 5.94 20.83
CA LEU A 46 -12.86 4.81 21.26
C LEU A 46 -12.32 5.01 22.68
N ASP A 47 -11.84 6.21 23.00
CA ASP A 47 -11.31 6.56 24.33
C ASP A 47 -12.37 6.46 25.43
N ALA A 48 -13.60 6.87 25.15
CA ALA A 48 -14.71 6.72 26.08
C ALA A 48 -15.09 5.25 26.28
N LEU A 49 -15.04 4.45 25.20
CA LEU A 49 -15.44 3.04 25.22
C LEU A 49 -14.36 2.11 25.80
N LYS A 50 -13.08 2.49 25.78
CA LYS A 50 -11.95 1.60 26.13
C LYS A 50 -12.04 1.02 27.54
N VAL A 51 -12.68 1.71 28.48
CA VAL A 51 -12.81 1.23 29.87
C VAL A 51 -13.64 -0.05 29.94
N HIS A 52 -14.70 -0.14 29.13
CA HIS A 52 -15.68 -1.23 29.21
C HIS A 52 -15.67 -2.16 27.99
N ASN A 53 -15.04 -1.75 26.88
CA ASN A 53 -15.01 -2.51 25.63
C ASN A 53 -13.58 -2.95 25.26
N PRO A 54 -13.26 -4.26 25.34
CA PRO A 54 -11.97 -4.79 24.91
C PRO A 54 -11.62 -4.47 23.44
N SER A 55 -12.61 -4.42 22.54
CA SER A 55 -12.39 -4.12 21.13
C SER A 55 -11.94 -2.67 20.92
N ALA A 56 -12.50 -1.73 21.70
CA ALA A 56 -12.05 -0.33 21.67
C ALA A 56 -10.61 -0.18 22.17
N ARG A 57 -10.21 -0.94 23.22
CA ARG A 57 -8.80 -1.00 23.66
C ARG A 57 -7.87 -1.55 22.58
N ALA A 58 -8.27 -2.63 21.93
CA ALA A 58 -7.47 -3.24 20.86
C ALA A 58 -7.29 -2.29 19.67
N ALA A 59 -8.34 -1.54 19.31
CA ALA A 59 -8.29 -0.52 18.28
C ALA A 59 -7.30 0.60 18.63
N ILE A 60 -7.38 1.17 19.84
CA ILE A 60 -6.45 2.23 20.28
C ILE A 60 -5.01 1.73 20.26
N LEU A 61 -4.74 0.55 20.82
CA LEU A 61 -3.40 -0.04 20.83
C LEU A 61 -2.85 -0.24 19.41
N PHE A 62 -3.71 -0.64 18.46
CA PHE A 62 -3.32 -0.72 17.06
C PHE A 62 -2.93 0.65 16.47
N LEU A 63 -3.75 1.69 16.72
CA LEU A 63 -3.46 3.04 16.22
C LEU A 63 -2.15 3.59 16.81
N GLU A 64 -1.89 3.36 18.10
CA GLU A 64 -0.65 3.75 18.77
C GLU A 64 0.57 3.02 18.20
N GLN A 65 0.44 1.71 17.95
CA GLN A 65 1.50 0.88 17.37
C GLN A 65 1.86 1.31 15.94
N GLU A 66 0.86 1.54 15.09
CA GLU A 66 1.10 1.98 13.72
C GLU A 66 1.67 3.40 13.67
N ASN A 67 1.24 4.29 14.57
CA ASN A 67 1.79 5.65 14.67
C ASN A 67 3.28 5.66 15.09
N ALA A 68 3.74 4.62 15.79
CA ALA A 68 5.15 4.45 16.14
C ALA A 68 6.01 3.86 14.99
N ARG A 69 5.40 3.38 13.89
CA ARG A 69 6.14 2.85 12.73
C ARG A 69 6.71 3.98 11.88
N GLU A 70 7.90 3.76 11.34
CA GLU A 70 8.59 4.72 10.46
C GLU A 70 7.77 5.02 9.18
N ASN A 71 7.06 4.02 8.65
CA ASN A 71 6.14 4.15 7.53
C ASN A 71 4.67 4.20 8.00
N CYS A 72 4.34 5.06 8.96
CA CYS A 72 2.98 5.17 9.47
C CYS A 72 1.97 5.44 8.34
N LYS A 73 0.96 4.55 8.22
CA LYS A 73 -0.17 4.68 7.28
C LYS A 73 -1.43 5.20 7.95
N ILE A 74 -1.31 5.75 9.14
CA ILE A 74 -2.43 6.26 9.92
C ILE A 74 -2.23 7.75 10.16
N PHE A 75 -3.16 8.54 9.63
CA PHE A 75 -3.26 9.95 9.88
C PHE A 75 -4.41 10.20 10.84
N ILE A 76 -4.10 10.67 12.05
CA ILE A 76 -5.12 11.06 13.02
C ILE A 76 -5.40 12.55 12.85
N GLU A 77 -6.68 12.91 12.77
CA GLU A 77 -7.10 14.30 12.73
C GLU A 77 -6.63 15.04 14.01
N PRO A 78 -5.90 16.16 13.87
CA PRO A 78 -5.25 16.81 15.01
C PRO A 78 -6.24 17.50 15.96
N ALA A 79 -7.37 18.01 15.43
CA ALA A 79 -8.39 18.68 16.19
C ALA A 79 -9.73 18.64 15.47
N ILE A 80 -10.82 18.68 16.25
CA ILE A 80 -12.17 18.87 15.69
C ILE A 80 -12.28 20.34 15.27
N ILE A 81 -12.36 20.57 13.96
CA ILE A 81 -12.52 21.91 13.37
C ILE A 81 -13.97 22.37 13.48
N GLU A 82 -14.91 21.45 13.26
CA GLU A 82 -16.34 21.70 13.28
C GLU A 82 -17.06 20.44 13.78
N LYS A 83 -18.06 20.62 14.65
CA LYS A 83 -18.83 19.53 15.26
C LYS A 83 -20.22 19.49 14.64
N GLY A 84 -20.64 18.32 14.18
CA GLY A 84 -22.01 18.08 13.71
C GLY A 84 -22.97 17.78 14.86
N ASP A 85 -24.26 17.69 14.52
CA ASP A 85 -25.31 17.38 15.49
C ASP A 85 -25.17 15.94 16.02
N THR A 86 -24.73 15.01 15.18
CA THR A 86 -24.36 13.64 15.57
C THR A 86 -22.88 13.33 15.35
N ASN A 87 -22.42 12.18 15.88
CA ASN A 87 -21.08 11.66 15.61
C ASN A 87 -20.89 11.39 14.11
N ASP A 88 -21.90 10.82 13.44
CA ASP A 88 -21.88 10.61 11.99
C ASP A 88 -21.70 11.91 11.22
N ASP A 89 -22.44 12.96 11.61
CA ASP A 89 -22.32 14.27 10.97
C ASP A 89 -20.92 14.85 11.18
N SER A 90 -20.36 14.68 12.38
CA SER A 90 -19.00 15.10 12.70
C SER A 90 -17.96 14.33 11.89
N ILE A 91 -18.16 13.03 11.63
CA ILE A 91 -17.28 12.22 10.77
C ILE A 91 -17.35 12.73 9.32
N VAL A 92 -18.55 12.96 8.79
CA VAL A 92 -18.75 13.46 7.41
C VAL A 92 -18.15 14.86 7.23
N ILE A 93 -18.34 15.75 8.21
CA ILE A 93 -17.74 17.10 8.23
C ILE A 93 -16.21 17.02 8.27
N SER A 94 -15.65 16.15 9.13
CA SER A 94 -14.21 15.91 9.19
C SER A 94 -13.68 15.42 7.84
N CYS A 95 -14.38 14.47 7.20
CA CYS A 95 -14.01 13.98 5.88
C CYS A 95 -14.04 15.09 4.82
N LYS A 96 -15.06 15.95 4.84
CA LYS A 96 -15.18 17.11 3.95
C LYS A 96 -14.02 18.09 4.12
N ASN A 97 -13.73 18.48 5.36
CA ASN A 97 -12.70 19.47 5.67
C ASN A 97 -11.30 18.97 5.30
N ASN A 98 -11.07 17.66 5.40
CA ASN A 98 -9.81 17.02 5.05
C ASN A 98 -9.78 16.45 3.62
N LYS A 99 -10.79 16.75 2.79
CA LYS A 99 -10.92 16.31 1.39
C LYS A 99 -10.80 14.79 1.21
N ILE A 100 -11.35 14.04 2.15
CA ILE A 100 -11.36 12.57 2.13
C ILE A 100 -12.42 12.10 1.12
N LEU A 101 -12.01 11.25 0.18
CA LEU A 101 -12.87 10.81 -0.92
C LEU A 101 -13.54 9.45 -0.66
N LEU A 102 -13.03 8.68 0.30
CA LEU A 102 -13.54 7.35 0.62
C LEU A 102 -13.73 7.15 2.13
N LEU A 103 -14.90 6.68 2.52
CA LEU A 103 -15.24 6.24 3.86
C LEU A 103 -15.50 4.73 3.90
N LEU A 104 -14.83 4.00 4.79
CA LEU A 104 -15.15 2.62 5.11
C LEU A 104 -16.09 2.59 6.32
N SER A 105 -17.31 2.06 6.11
CA SER A 105 -18.32 1.93 7.16
C SER A 105 -19.32 0.83 6.80
N ASP A 106 -19.70 0.01 7.78
CA ASP A 106 -20.81 -0.94 7.65
C ASP A 106 -22.14 -0.32 8.09
N ASP A 107 -22.12 0.88 8.68
CA ASP A 107 -23.34 1.60 9.07
C ASP A 107 -24.03 2.19 7.83
N THR A 108 -25.26 1.76 7.60
CA THR A 108 -26.04 2.20 6.43
C THR A 108 -26.43 3.68 6.52
N ALA A 109 -26.72 4.21 7.71
CA ALA A 109 -27.08 5.61 7.88
C ALA A 109 -25.88 6.52 7.60
N LEU A 110 -24.71 6.19 8.15
CA LEU A 110 -23.48 6.93 7.91
C LEU A 110 -23.06 6.88 6.44
N ARG A 111 -23.14 5.70 5.79
CA ARG A 111 -22.85 5.57 4.34
C ARG A 111 -23.78 6.43 3.47
N LEU A 112 -25.07 6.44 3.77
CA LEU A 112 -26.03 7.28 3.04
C LEU A 112 -25.74 8.77 3.23
N LYS A 113 -25.42 9.20 4.46
CA LYS A 113 -24.99 10.58 4.73
C LYS A 113 -23.72 10.94 3.95
N ALA A 114 -22.74 10.04 3.95
CA ALA A 114 -21.47 10.23 3.25
C ALA A 114 -21.66 10.41 1.74
N ASN A 115 -22.42 9.52 1.10
CA ASN A 115 -22.68 9.57 -0.34
C ASN A 115 -23.49 10.81 -0.76
N ASN A 116 -24.34 11.33 0.12
CA ASN A 116 -25.19 12.50 -0.14
C ASN A 116 -24.56 13.84 0.27
N ALA A 117 -23.32 13.85 0.78
CA ALA A 117 -22.71 15.04 1.35
C ALA A 117 -22.32 16.15 0.33
N ASN A 118 -22.66 15.99 -0.95
CA ASN A 118 -22.45 16.97 -2.03
C ASN A 118 -20.99 17.45 -2.20
N PHE A 119 -20.00 16.63 -1.83
CA PHE A 119 -18.58 16.94 -2.09
C PHE A 119 -17.80 15.77 -2.73
N GLY A 120 -18.51 14.76 -3.23
CA GLY A 120 -17.91 13.64 -3.98
C GLY A 120 -17.33 12.51 -3.13
N MET A 121 -17.58 12.50 -1.82
CA MET A 121 -17.19 11.36 -0.97
C MET A 121 -18.03 10.13 -1.30
N HIS A 122 -17.35 9.00 -1.42
CA HIS A 122 -17.96 7.69 -1.58
C HIS A 122 -17.81 6.90 -0.28
N SER A 123 -18.68 5.91 -0.11
CA SER A 123 -18.57 4.99 1.00
C SER A 123 -18.66 3.54 0.57
N MET A 124 -17.87 2.70 1.23
CA MET A 124 -17.79 1.27 0.99
C MET A 124 -18.03 0.51 2.29
N SER A 125 -18.80 -0.57 2.19
CA SER A 125 -18.92 -1.55 3.27
C SER A 125 -17.75 -2.53 3.24
N VAL A 126 -17.33 -2.95 4.43
CA VAL A 126 -16.30 -3.95 4.70
C VAL A 126 -16.95 -5.33 4.95
N GLU A 127 -18.26 -5.38 5.16
CA GLU A 127 -19.02 -6.58 5.44
C GLU A 127 -18.78 -7.68 4.39
N ASN A 128 -18.52 -8.90 4.87
CA ASN A 128 -18.24 -10.10 4.06
C ASN A 128 -17.06 -9.99 3.09
N LYS A 129 -16.18 -8.98 3.23
CA LYS A 129 -14.98 -8.83 2.40
C LYS A 129 -13.73 -9.30 3.11
N THR A 130 -12.82 -9.92 2.36
CA THR A 130 -11.44 -10.13 2.80
C THR A 130 -10.64 -8.84 2.60
N ALA A 131 -9.53 -8.69 3.32
CA ALA A 131 -8.65 -7.53 3.17
C ALA A 131 -8.10 -7.38 1.73
N SER A 132 -7.80 -8.49 1.03
CA SER A 132 -7.33 -8.45 -0.37
C SER A 132 -8.42 -8.03 -1.36
N ALA A 133 -9.67 -8.47 -1.14
CA ALA A 133 -10.81 -8.03 -1.96
C ALA A 133 -11.07 -6.53 -1.76
N LEU A 134 -11.08 -6.08 -0.50
CA LEU A 134 -11.25 -4.68 -0.15
C LEU A 134 -10.11 -3.81 -0.71
N TYR A 135 -8.86 -4.27 -0.63
CA TYR A 135 -7.71 -3.62 -1.25
C TYR A 135 -7.92 -3.41 -2.75
N THR A 136 -8.32 -4.46 -3.47
CA THR A 136 -8.54 -4.38 -4.92
C THR A 136 -9.62 -3.35 -5.28
N GLU A 137 -10.72 -3.32 -4.51
CA GLU A 137 -11.81 -2.37 -4.71
C GLU A 137 -11.39 -0.93 -4.41
N ILE A 138 -10.62 -0.71 -3.34
CA ILE A 138 -10.03 0.58 -3.00
C ILE A 138 -9.10 1.07 -4.11
N ILE A 139 -8.20 0.21 -4.61
CA ILE A 139 -7.28 0.58 -5.69
C ILE A 139 -8.07 0.93 -6.95
N ASN A 140 -9.08 0.13 -7.32
CA ASN A 140 -9.94 0.41 -8.45
C ASN A 140 -10.71 1.73 -8.30
N PHE A 141 -11.15 2.07 -7.10
CA PHE A 141 -11.81 3.34 -6.83
C PHE A 141 -10.88 4.53 -7.06
N PHE A 142 -9.63 4.42 -6.59
CA PHE A 142 -8.64 5.47 -6.77
C PHE A 142 -7.89 5.41 -8.11
N GLN A 143 -8.22 4.49 -9.03
CA GLN A 143 -7.52 4.31 -10.32
C GLN A 143 -7.42 5.59 -11.16
N ILE A 144 -8.32 6.56 -10.96
CA ILE A 144 -8.25 7.88 -11.63
C ILE A 144 -7.35 8.86 -10.85
N SER A 145 -7.35 8.83 -9.52
CA SER A 145 -6.51 9.69 -8.66
C SER A 145 -5.03 9.25 -8.62
N PHE A 146 -4.74 7.98 -8.89
CA PHE A 146 -3.36 7.50 -9.06
C PHE A 146 -2.70 8.03 -10.34
N MET A 147 -3.45 8.25 -11.43
CA MET A 147 -2.88 8.83 -12.65
C MET A 147 -2.53 10.33 -12.49
N GLU A 148 -3.18 11.05 -11.57
CA GLU A 148 -2.94 12.49 -11.35
C GLU A 148 -1.93 12.81 -10.22
N CYS A 149 -1.83 11.99 -9.16
CA CYS A 149 -0.79 12.15 -8.13
C CYS A 149 0.60 11.72 -8.61
N GLU A 150 0.69 10.93 -9.69
CA GLU A 150 1.95 10.55 -10.33
C GLU A 150 2.70 11.70 -11.02
N MET A 151 2.11 12.90 -11.10
CA MET A 151 2.70 14.05 -11.81
C MET A 151 3.21 15.20 -10.91
N LYS A 152 3.30 15.01 -9.58
CA LYS A 152 3.72 16.11 -8.67
C LYS A 152 4.83 15.79 -7.65
N ASP A 153 5.39 14.58 -7.61
CA ASP A 153 6.54 14.22 -6.74
C ASP A 153 7.71 13.66 -7.59
N ASP A 154 8.21 14.49 -8.50
CA ASP A 154 9.00 14.09 -9.68
C ASP A 154 10.42 13.57 -9.45
N HIS A 155 10.96 13.47 -8.23
CA HIS A 155 12.36 13.02 -8.04
C HIS A 155 12.56 11.81 -7.13
N VAL A 156 11.60 11.49 -6.25
CA VAL A 156 11.68 10.29 -5.37
C VAL A 156 10.70 9.20 -5.81
N GLY A 157 9.56 9.58 -6.39
CA GLY A 157 8.58 8.65 -6.96
C GLY A 157 9.05 8.00 -8.27
N THR A 158 9.74 8.75 -9.13
CA THR A 158 10.23 8.29 -10.44
C THR A 158 11.22 7.15 -10.30
N ILE A 159 12.17 7.23 -9.36
CA ILE A 159 13.14 6.15 -9.13
C ILE A 159 12.44 4.91 -8.55
N LYS A 160 11.50 5.05 -7.60
CA LYS A 160 10.76 3.90 -7.06
C LYS A 160 9.86 3.23 -8.11
N LYS A 161 9.12 4.02 -8.90
CA LYS A 161 8.30 3.52 -10.01
C LYS A 161 9.16 2.87 -11.09
N ASN A 162 10.28 3.48 -11.46
CA ASN A 162 11.24 2.89 -12.38
C ASN A 162 11.85 1.60 -11.82
N THR A 163 12.16 1.51 -10.52
CA THR A 163 12.67 0.27 -9.91
C THR A 163 11.64 -0.85 -9.94
N ALA A 164 10.36 -0.58 -9.67
CA ALA A 164 9.29 -1.58 -9.73
C ALA A 164 8.98 -2.01 -11.17
N CYS A 165 8.94 -1.06 -12.11
CA CYS A 165 8.81 -1.36 -13.54
C CYS A 165 9.99 -2.20 -14.03
N VAL A 166 11.22 -1.84 -13.65
CA VAL A 166 12.44 -2.58 -14.00
C VAL A 166 12.42 -3.97 -13.37
N ALA A 167 12.01 -4.10 -12.11
CA ALA A 167 11.86 -5.40 -11.45
C ALA A 167 10.88 -6.31 -12.21
N SER A 168 9.69 -5.80 -12.52
CA SER A 168 8.68 -6.52 -13.28
C SER A 168 9.18 -6.89 -14.68
N ALA A 169 9.79 -5.94 -15.40
CA ALA A 169 10.32 -6.17 -16.74
C ALA A 169 11.43 -7.24 -16.75
N VAL A 170 12.40 -7.15 -15.83
CA VAL A 170 13.48 -8.13 -15.68
C VAL A 170 12.92 -9.49 -15.27
N TYR A 171 11.96 -9.51 -14.35
CA TYR A 171 11.34 -10.74 -13.90
C TYR A 171 10.63 -11.46 -15.06
N TYR A 172 9.67 -10.81 -15.72
CA TYR A 172 8.85 -11.45 -16.74
C TYR A 172 9.60 -11.69 -18.06
N LYS A 173 10.50 -10.79 -18.47
CA LYS A 173 11.22 -10.94 -19.75
C LYS A 173 12.46 -11.83 -19.66
N LYS A 174 13.03 -12.03 -18.47
CA LYS A 174 14.29 -12.79 -18.32
C LYS A 174 14.26 -13.84 -17.23
N VAL A 175 14.03 -13.45 -15.97
CA VAL A 175 14.17 -14.38 -14.84
C VAL A 175 13.17 -15.53 -14.94
N LEU A 176 11.88 -15.24 -15.12
CA LEU A 176 10.84 -16.25 -15.22
C LEU A 176 11.05 -17.22 -16.41
N PRO A 177 11.36 -16.76 -17.64
CA PRO A 177 11.69 -17.67 -18.74
C PRO A 177 12.88 -18.59 -18.48
N ILE A 178 13.95 -18.09 -17.85
CA ILE A 178 15.12 -18.91 -17.49
C ILE A 178 14.71 -19.96 -16.45
N MET A 179 14.00 -19.53 -15.41
CA MET A 179 13.53 -20.43 -14.34
C MET A 179 12.61 -21.53 -14.87
N LYS A 180 11.70 -21.21 -15.78
CA LYS A 180 10.84 -22.20 -16.46
C LYS A 180 11.66 -23.23 -17.22
N ARG A 181 12.75 -22.81 -17.86
CA ARG A 181 13.61 -23.69 -18.66
C ARG A 181 14.50 -24.58 -17.80
N GLU A 182 15.11 -24.03 -16.75
CA GLU A 182 16.07 -24.76 -15.91
C GLU A 182 15.38 -25.68 -14.88
N LEU A 183 14.22 -25.28 -14.36
CA LEU A 183 13.52 -26.03 -13.30
C LEU A 183 12.26 -26.77 -13.77
N GLY A 184 11.66 -26.35 -14.90
CA GLY A 184 10.33 -26.79 -15.33
C GLY A 184 9.19 -26.00 -14.65
N GLU A 185 8.06 -25.86 -15.35
CA GLU A 185 6.94 -25.03 -14.88
C GLU A 185 6.34 -25.51 -13.55
N ASP A 186 6.24 -26.82 -13.35
CA ASP A 186 5.65 -27.43 -12.15
C ASP A 186 6.46 -27.17 -10.88
N MET A 187 7.77 -26.93 -11.03
CA MET A 187 8.69 -26.72 -9.91
C MET A 187 8.78 -25.26 -9.49
N LEU A 188 8.28 -24.32 -10.30
CA LEU A 188 8.43 -22.88 -10.06
C LEU A 188 7.88 -22.41 -8.72
N GLN A 189 6.73 -22.94 -8.30
CA GLN A 189 6.07 -22.55 -7.04
C GLN A 189 6.89 -22.85 -5.78
N PHE A 190 7.85 -23.78 -5.86
CA PHE A 190 8.72 -24.14 -4.74
C PHE A 190 10.00 -23.31 -4.69
N TYR A 191 10.38 -22.70 -5.81
CA TYR A 191 11.64 -21.98 -5.96
C TYR A 191 11.46 -20.46 -6.08
N LEU A 192 10.28 -19.97 -6.49
CA LEU A 192 10.00 -18.55 -6.63
C LEU A 192 9.24 -18.02 -5.39
N PRO A 193 9.84 -17.11 -4.61
CA PRO A 193 9.12 -16.41 -3.56
C PRO A 193 7.94 -15.61 -4.14
N PRO A 194 6.78 -15.55 -3.44
CA PRO A 194 5.68 -14.70 -3.86
C PRO A 194 6.09 -13.21 -3.84
N GLY A 195 5.70 -12.46 -4.88
CA GLY A 195 5.98 -11.03 -5.02
C GLY A 195 7.42 -10.68 -5.40
N LEU A 196 8.19 -11.63 -5.94
CA LEU A 196 9.59 -11.39 -6.35
C LEU A 196 9.72 -10.29 -7.42
N ASP A 197 8.70 -10.12 -8.27
CA ASP A 197 8.60 -9.13 -9.33
C ASP A 197 8.31 -7.71 -8.83
N GLN A 198 7.90 -7.56 -7.57
CA GLN A 198 7.48 -6.28 -6.99
C GLN A 198 8.64 -5.49 -6.36
N SER A 199 9.78 -6.14 -6.11
CA SER A 199 10.95 -5.51 -5.49
C SER A 199 12.23 -5.83 -6.25
N LEU A 200 12.85 -4.80 -6.82
CA LEU A 200 14.11 -4.94 -7.54
C LEU A 200 15.22 -5.48 -6.63
N SER A 201 15.30 -5.03 -5.38
CA SER A 201 16.30 -5.54 -4.43
C SER A 201 16.09 -7.03 -4.15
N SER A 202 14.85 -7.48 -3.94
CA SER A 202 14.53 -8.89 -3.72
C SER A 202 14.86 -9.74 -4.95
N LEU A 203 14.52 -9.25 -6.14
CA LEU A 203 14.83 -9.90 -7.41
C LEU A 203 16.35 -10.07 -7.61
N LEU A 204 17.12 -9.01 -7.40
CA LEU A 204 18.58 -9.04 -7.57
C LEU A 204 19.25 -9.94 -6.54
N LYS A 205 18.81 -9.90 -5.27
CA LYS A 205 19.28 -10.84 -4.22
C LYS A 205 18.99 -12.29 -4.60
N TYR A 206 17.83 -12.55 -5.18
CA TYR A 206 17.44 -13.88 -5.63
C TYR A 206 18.35 -14.39 -6.77
N VAL A 207 18.58 -13.56 -7.79
CA VAL A 207 19.46 -13.91 -8.91
C VAL A 207 20.90 -14.13 -8.44
N ALA A 208 21.41 -13.28 -7.53
CA ALA A 208 22.74 -13.45 -6.94
C ALA A 208 22.87 -14.77 -6.14
N LYS A 209 21.88 -15.08 -5.29
CA LYS A 209 21.86 -16.29 -4.48
C LYS A 209 21.77 -17.55 -5.33
N ASN A 210 20.97 -17.53 -6.39
CA ASN A 210 20.72 -18.66 -7.28
C ASN A 210 21.53 -18.59 -8.59
N HIS A 211 22.70 -17.94 -8.57
CA HIS A 211 23.50 -17.66 -9.76
C HIS A 211 23.79 -18.89 -10.64
N HIS A 212 23.90 -20.08 -10.05
CA HIS A 212 24.11 -21.34 -10.76
C HIS A 212 23.07 -21.55 -11.87
N LEU A 213 21.80 -21.17 -11.65
CA LEU A 213 20.71 -21.24 -12.63
C LEU A 213 20.83 -20.21 -13.77
N PHE A 214 21.64 -19.17 -13.58
CA PHE A 214 21.79 -18.06 -14.53
C PHE A 214 23.15 -18.05 -15.25
N THR A 215 24.04 -18.99 -14.94
CA THR A 215 25.42 -19.02 -15.47
C THR A 215 25.50 -19.15 -17.00
N GLY A 216 24.50 -19.76 -17.64
CA GLY A 216 24.39 -19.84 -19.11
C GLY A 216 23.80 -18.60 -19.79
N TYR A 217 23.30 -17.64 -19.01
CA TYR A 217 22.51 -16.51 -19.51
C TYR A 217 23.08 -15.14 -19.13
N LEU A 218 23.84 -15.05 -18.03
CA LEU A 218 24.46 -13.83 -17.53
C LEU A 218 26.00 -13.99 -17.49
N SER A 219 26.72 -12.90 -17.77
CA SER A 219 28.18 -12.92 -17.69
C SER A 219 28.66 -13.10 -16.24
N LYS A 220 29.82 -13.73 -16.04
CA LYS A 220 30.41 -13.91 -14.69
C LYS A 220 30.68 -12.58 -13.99
N SER A 221 31.07 -11.54 -14.75
CA SER A 221 31.27 -10.19 -14.24
C SER A 221 29.96 -9.49 -13.82
N SER A 222 28.81 -9.89 -14.37
CA SER A 222 27.52 -9.33 -13.99
C SER A 222 27.10 -9.69 -12.57
N ILE A 223 27.57 -10.83 -12.03
CA ILE A 223 27.14 -11.33 -10.72
C ILE A 223 27.66 -10.45 -9.57
N SER A 224 28.91 -10.00 -9.66
CA SER A 224 29.48 -9.08 -8.65
C SER A 224 28.74 -7.74 -8.67
N ILE A 225 28.38 -7.26 -9.86
CA ILE A 225 27.64 -6.02 -10.07
C ILE A 225 26.20 -6.14 -9.53
N ILE A 226 25.49 -7.22 -9.85
CA ILE A 226 24.14 -7.51 -9.32
C ILE A 226 24.16 -7.58 -7.79
N SER A 227 25.19 -8.23 -7.21
CA SER A 227 25.33 -8.36 -5.75
C SER A 227 25.58 -7.01 -5.06
N GLN A 228 26.28 -6.09 -5.73
CA GLN A 228 26.45 -4.71 -5.26
C GLN A 228 25.13 -3.93 -5.33
N PHE A 229 24.39 -4.04 -6.43
CA PHE A 229 23.08 -3.38 -6.56
C PHE A 229 22.02 -3.91 -5.59
N ALA A 230 22.11 -5.19 -5.22
CA ALA A 230 21.24 -5.80 -4.24
C ALA A 230 21.36 -5.21 -2.81
N SER A 231 22.51 -4.60 -2.48
CA SER A 231 22.83 -4.12 -1.12
C SER A 231 22.86 -2.60 -0.98
N LYS A 232 22.73 -1.85 -2.08
CA LYS A 232 22.70 -0.38 -2.06
C LYS A 232 21.35 0.19 -2.51
N LYS A 233 21.13 1.47 -2.20
CA LYS A 233 20.05 2.25 -2.81
C LYS A 233 20.40 2.49 -4.28
N VAL A 234 19.52 2.05 -5.17
CA VAL A 234 19.68 2.09 -6.63
C VAL A 234 19.26 3.46 -7.15
N ASP A 235 20.10 4.10 -7.95
CA ASP A 235 19.79 5.34 -8.68
C ASP A 235 19.43 5.07 -10.15
N GLU A 236 19.20 6.12 -10.94
CA GLU A 236 18.70 5.99 -12.31
C GLU A 236 19.75 5.42 -13.30
N ASP A 237 21.03 5.70 -13.08
CA ASP A 237 22.13 5.14 -13.88
C ASP A 237 22.36 3.67 -13.55
N ASP A 238 22.17 3.28 -12.28
CA ASP A 238 22.17 1.88 -11.86
C ASP A 238 21.03 1.10 -12.56
N LEU A 239 19.84 1.69 -12.73
CA LEU A 239 18.71 1.04 -13.42
C LEU A 239 19.02 0.73 -14.89
N ARG A 240 19.66 1.65 -15.60
CA ARG A 240 20.11 1.40 -16.98
C ARG A 240 21.12 0.25 -17.03
N THR A 241 22.08 0.26 -16.12
CA THR A 241 23.08 -0.80 -16.02
C THR A 241 22.43 -2.16 -15.73
N ILE A 242 21.42 -2.21 -14.86
CA ILE A 242 20.66 -3.44 -14.58
C ILE A 242 19.93 -3.92 -15.84
N LEU A 243 19.26 -3.02 -16.56
CA LEU A 243 18.57 -3.37 -17.81
C LEU A 243 19.52 -3.92 -18.86
N ASP A 244 20.72 -3.36 -18.99
CA ASP A 244 21.76 -3.84 -19.90
C ASP A 244 22.27 -5.22 -19.50
N ILE A 245 22.53 -5.44 -18.20
CA ILE A 245 22.95 -6.75 -17.67
C ILE A 245 21.93 -7.83 -18.01
N PHE A 246 20.64 -7.54 -17.86
CA PHE A 246 19.59 -8.49 -18.19
C PHE A 246 19.22 -8.48 -19.68
N ASN A 247 19.77 -7.57 -20.49
CA ASN A 247 19.41 -7.35 -21.89
C ASN A 247 17.87 -7.19 -22.04
N VAL A 248 17.32 -6.23 -21.29
CA VAL A 248 15.90 -5.87 -21.27
C VAL A 248 15.77 -4.40 -21.65
N SER A 249 15.09 -4.12 -22.76
CA SER A 249 14.75 -2.76 -23.15
C SER A 249 13.34 -2.37 -22.67
N PHE A 250 13.19 -1.09 -22.33
CA PHE A 250 11.91 -0.41 -22.21
C PHE A 250 11.55 0.25 -23.56
N PRO A 251 10.27 0.21 -23.98
CA PRO A 251 9.77 1.08 -25.03
C PRO A 251 9.72 2.55 -24.57
#